data_AF-A0A7Z2PMU5-F1
#
_entry.id   AF-A0A7Z2PMU5-F1
#
_cell.length_a   1.000
_cell.length_b   1.000
_cell.length_c   1.000
_cell.angle_alpha   90.00
_cell.angle_beta   90.00
_cell.angle_gamma   90.00
#
_symmetry.space_group_name_H-M   'P 1'
#
loop_
_entity.id
_entity.type
_entity.pdbx_description
1 polymer ?
#
loop_
_entity_poly.entity_id
_entity_poly.type
_entity_poly.pdbx_seq_one_letter_code
_entity_poly.pdbx_strand_id
1 'polypeptide(L)'
;MGGALEYNLTTLRISRAYVSLLSRPEGGDATAISLAWIGDFEIRMHAAVPTSAAEQPLFIIDIFDHDAQLFIDSRACHTVAEGAIAFDEFLHMAEPVVGRPHNKPPVHGPPD
;
A
#
# COMPACT_ATOMS: atom_id res chain seq x y z
N MET A 1 6.69 23.48 -11.60
CA MET A 1 5.30 23.19 -12.03
C MET A 1 4.92 21.71 -11.93
N GLY A 2 5.84 20.77 -11.67
CA GLY A 2 5.54 19.31 -11.61
C GLY A 2 4.76 18.86 -10.37
N GLY A 3 5.13 19.29 -9.17
CA GLY A 3 4.55 18.76 -7.92
C GLY A 3 3.03 18.95 -7.75
N ALA A 4 2.45 20.03 -8.31
CA ALA A 4 0.99 20.23 -8.26
C ALA A 4 0.25 19.25 -9.18
N LEU A 5 0.83 18.90 -10.33
CA LEU A 5 0.25 17.91 -11.24
C LEU A 5 0.35 16.50 -10.64
N GLU A 6 1.50 16.17 -10.05
CA GLU A 6 1.73 14.88 -9.39
C GLU A 6 0.77 14.66 -8.22
N TYR A 7 0.61 15.66 -7.36
CA TYR A 7 -0.39 15.63 -6.28
C TYR A 7 -1.82 15.40 -6.80
N ASN A 8 -2.19 16.08 -7.89
CA ASN A 8 -3.50 15.91 -8.51
C ASN A 8 -3.70 14.49 -9.07
N LEU A 9 -2.67 13.90 -9.67
CA LEU A 9 -2.72 12.53 -10.20
C LEU A 9 -2.79 11.49 -9.08
N THR A 10 -2.00 11.66 -8.01
CA THR A 10 -2.09 10.79 -6.83
C THR A 10 -3.48 10.86 -6.21
N THR A 11 -3.99 12.07 -5.98
CA THR A 11 -5.34 12.28 -5.42
C THR A 11 -6.43 11.62 -6.28
N LEU A 12 -6.32 11.71 -7.61
CA LEU A 12 -7.23 11.04 -8.55
C LEU A 12 -7.14 9.52 -8.46
N ARG A 13 -5.92 8.96 -8.35
CA ARG A 13 -5.71 7.53 -8.14
C ARG A 13 -6.39 7.04 -6.86
N ILE A 14 -6.20 7.76 -5.75
CA ILE A 14 -6.83 7.42 -4.47
C ILE A 14 -8.34 7.54 -4.54
N SER A 15 -8.86 8.64 -5.09
CA SER A 15 -10.30 8.84 -5.28
C SER A 15 -10.94 7.71 -6.08
N ARG A 16 -10.31 7.32 -7.18
CA ARG A 16 -10.79 6.23 -8.05
C ARG A 16 -10.80 4.89 -7.32
N ALA A 17 -9.74 4.58 -6.59
CA ALA A 17 -9.65 3.35 -5.83
C ALA A 17 -10.70 3.30 -4.71
N TYR A 18 -10.92 4.41 -4.01
CA TYR A 18 -11.94 4.50 -2.96
C TYR A 18 -13.36 4.30 -3.51
N VAL A 19 -13.71 4.93 -4.63
CA VAL A 19 -15.01 4.69 -5.30
C VAL A 19 -15.15 3.23 -5.73
N SER A 20 -14.05 2.63 -6.23
CA SER A 20 -14.04 1.22 -6.63
C SER A 20 -14.24 0.28 -5.43
N LEU A 21 -13.65 0.62 -4.28
CA LEU A 21 -13.81 -0.10 -3.03
C LEU A 21 -15.26 -0.06 -2.52
N LEU A 22 -15.90 1.12 -2.53
CA LEU A 22 -17.30 1.30 -2.14
C LEU A 22 -18.29 0.58 -3.07
N SER A 23 -17.89 0.34 -4.33
CA SER A 23 -18.73 -0.33 -5.31
C SER A 23 -18.69 -1.86 -5.20
N ARG A 24 -17.85 -2.42 -4.32
CA ARG A 24 -17.77 -3.87 -4.14
C ARG A 24 -18.92 -4.39 -3.26
N PRO A 25 -19.55 -5.52 -3.62
CA PRO A 25 -20.60 -6.12 -2.82
C PRO A 25 -20.06 -6.62 -1.48
N GLU A 26 -20.78 -6.31 -0.39
CA GLU A 26 -20.50 -6.84 0.94
C GLU A 26 -20.61 -8.37 0.92
N GLY A 27 -19.50 -9.08 1.14
CA GLY A 27 -19.45 -10.55 1.19
C GLY A 27 -18.51 -11.22 0.19
N GLY A 28 -17.89 -10.48 -0.72
CA GLY A 28 -16.68 -10.96 -1.40
C GLY A 28 -15.47 -10.82 -0.46
N ASP A 29 -14.60 -11.84 -0.41
CA ASP A 29 -13.31 -11.79 0.30
C ASP A 29 -12.75 -10.38 0.22
N ALA A 30 -12.46 -9.78 1.38
CA ALA A 30 -12.04 -8.39 1.57
C ALA A 30 -10.86 -8.06 0.66
N THR A 31 -11.16 -7.78 -0.60
CA THR A 31 -10.14 -7.74 -1.63
C THR A 31 -9.64 -6.32 -1.58
N ALA A 32 -8.36 -6.18 -1.28
CA ALA A 32 -7.71 -4.91 -1.46
C ALA A 32 -7.80 -4.49 -2.94
N ILE A 33 -7.76 -3.19 -3.19
CA ILE A 33 -7.60 -2.57 -4.50
C ILE A 33 -6.11 -2.25 -4.62
N SER A 34 -5.46 -2.87 -5.60
CA SER A 34 -4.05 -2.58 -5.89
C SER A 34 -3.92 -1.14 -6.41
N LEU A 35 -3.05 -0.35 -5.77
CA LEU A 35 -2.76 1.04 -6.15
C LEU A 35 -1.50 1.13 -7.00
N ALA A 36 -0.46 0.35 -6.66
CA ALA A 36 0.81 0.27 -7.38
C ALA A 36 1.58 -1.02 -7.05
N TRP A 37 2.42 -1.45 -7.99
CA TRP A 37 3.39 -2.54 -7.85
C TRP A 37 4.81 -1.99 -8.05
N ILE A 38 5.74 -2.37 -7.17
CA ILE A 38 7.11 -1.88 -7.14
C ILE A 38 8.02 -3.07 -6.79
N GLY A 39 8.48 -3.79 -7.80
CA GLY A 39 9.14 -5.09 -7.59
C GLY A 39 8.20 -6.05 -6.88
N ASP A 40 8.66 -6.59 -5.74
CA ASP A 40 7.89 -7.51 -4.90
C ASP A 40 6.96 -6.80 -3.89
N PHE A 41 6.97 -5.46 -3.87
CA PHE A 41 6.09 -4.67 -3.03
C PHE A 41 4.81 -4.27 -3.76
N GLU A 42 3.69 -4.33 -3.04
CA GLU A 42 2.39 -3.85 -3.50
C GLU A 42 1.86 -2.79 -2.52
N ILE A 43 1.51 -1.62 -3.06
CA ILE A 43 0.72 -0.64 -2.32
C ILE A 43 -0.75 -0.91 -2.62
N ARG A 44 -1.57 -1.12 -1.60
CA ARG A 44 -2.97 -1.53 -1.73
C ARG A 44 -3.90 -0.78 -0.80
N MET A 45 -5.15 -0.64 -1.19
CA MET A 45 -6.22 -0.01 -0.43
C MET A 45 -7.27 -1.03 -0.03
N HIS A 46 -7.70 -1.04 1.22
CA HIS A 46 -8.84 -1.88 1.64
C HIS A 46 -9.76 -1.13 2.59
N ALA A 47 -10.96 -1.69 2.78
CA ALA A 47 -11.93 -1.12 3.70
C ALA A 47 -11.39 -1.20 5.13
N ALA A 48 -11.61 -0.13 5.89
CA ALA A 48 -11.41 -0.18 7.32
C ALA A 48 -12.43 -1.13 7.95
N VAL A 49 -11.98 -1.98 8.87
CA VAL A 49 -12.90 -2.80 9.66
C VAL A 49 -13.71 -1.85 10.56
N PRO A 50 -15.04 -1.92 10.57
CA PRO A 50 -15.85 -1.09 11.45
C PRO A 50 -15.44 -1.29 12.91
N THR A 51 -15.04 -0.22 13.59
CA THR A 51 -14.69 -0.24 15.02
C THR A 51 -15.70 0.61 15.80
N SER A 52 -15.70 0.47 17.14
CA SER A 52 -16.48 1.32 18.04
C SER A 52 -15.91 2.74 18.19
N ALA A 53 -14.90 3.11 17.40
CA ALA A 53 -14.31 4.44 17.42
C ALA A 53 -15.32 5.50 16.99
N ALA A 54 -15.19 6.70 17.57
CA ALA A 54 -16.06 7.84 17.29
C ALA A 54 -15.95 8.32 15.83
N GLU A 55 -14.80 8.12 15.21
CA GLU A 55 -14.55 8.42 13.81
C GLU A 55 -13.89 7.19 13.17
N GLN A 56 -14.55 6.62 12.17
CA GLN A 56 -14.02 5.47 11.42
C GLN A 56 -13.24 5.98 10.21
N PRO A 57 -12.04 5.44 9.93
CA PRO A 57 -11.32 5.79 8.73
C PRO A 57 -12.11 5.33 7.49
N LEU A 58 -12.00 6.09 6.40
CA LEU A 58 -12.67 5.78 5.13
C LEU A 58 -12.11 4.51 4.52
N PHE A 59 -10.80 4.33 4.60
CA PHE A 59 -10.06 3.19 4.10
C PHE A 59 -8.70 3.09 4.78
N ILE A 60 -8.03 1.97 4.55
CA ILE A 60 -6.65 1.74 4.95
C ILE A 60 -5.80 1.59 3.69
N ILE A 61 -4.61 2.18 3.68
CA ILE A 61 -3.57 1.92 2.67
C ILE A 61 -2.46 1.14 3.34
N ASP A 62 -2.02 0.05 2.72
CA ASP A 62 -0.86 -0.72 3.15
C ASP A 62 0.21 -0.79 2.07
N ILE A 63 1.44 -1.04 2.50
CA ILE A 63 2.50 -1.61 1.67
C ILE A 63 2.74 -3.07 2.10
N PHE A 64 2.61 -3.99 1.15
CA PHE A 64 2.73 -5.42 1.36
C PHE A 64 3.93 -5.97 0.58
N ASP A 65 4.78 -6.73 1.25
CA ASP A 65 5.89 -7.48 0.67
C ASP A 65 5.41 -8.88 0.28
N HIS A 66 5.40 -9.18 -1.02
CA HIS A 66 4.99 -10.48 -1.53
C HIS A 66 6.06 -11.56 -1.40
N ASP A 67 7.35 -11.23 -1.28
CA ASP A 67 8.40 -12.21 -1.01
C ASP A 67 8.32 -12.69 0.44
N ALA A 68 8.18 -11.75 1.38
CA ALA A 68 8.08 -12.05 2.80
C ALA A 68 6.66 -12.35 3.29
N GLN A 69 5.64 -12.17 2.44
CA GLN A 69 4.21 -12.35 2.74
C GLN A 69 3.75 -11.55 3.98
N LEU A 70 4.17 -10.29 4.11
CA LEU A 70 3.88 -9.45 5.28
C LEU A 70 3.56 -8.00 4.91
N PHE A 71 2.83 -7.33 5.81
CA PHE A 71 2.59 -5.89 5.72
C PHE A 71 3.79 -5.15 6.33
N ILE A 72 4.40 -4.25 5.56
CA ILE A 72 5.53 -3.43 6.03
C ILE A 72 5.01 -2.25 6.87
N ASP A 73 3.96 -1.58 6.38
CA ASP A 73 3.32 -0.46 7.05
C ASP A 73 1.84 -0.36 6.59
N SER A 74 1.01 0.23 7.45
CA SER A 74 -0.44 0.37 7.27
C SER A 74 -0.91 1.71 7.82
N ARG A 75 -1.72 2.43 7.05
CA ARG A 75 -2.21 3.76 7.41
C ARG A 75 -3.71 3.86 7.26
N ALA A 76 -4.36 4.21 8.36
CA ALA A 76 -5.77 4.57 8.40
C ALA A 76 -5.95 6.00 7.88
N CYS A 77 -6.77 6.17 6.84
CA CYS A 77 -7.03 7.47 6.21
C CYS A 77 -8.47 7.89 6.44
N HIS A 78 -8.66 9.07 7.01
CA HIS A 78 -9.97 9.71 7.23
C HIS A 78 -10.35 10.63 6.06
N THR A 79 -9.38 10.95 5.20
CA THR A 79 -9.60 11.74 4.00
C THR A 79 -8.86 11.16 2.79
N VAL A 80 -9.32 11.49 1.58
CA VAL A 80 -8.60 11.16 0.33
C VAL A 80 -7.22 11.82 0.29
N ALA A 81 -7.07 13.02 0.85
CA ALA A 81 -5.81 13.74 0.90
C ALA A 81 -4.78 13.01 1.78
N GLU A 82 -5.20 12.49 2.94
CA GLU A 82 -4.34 11.63 3.77
C GLU A 82 -3.92 10.36 3.01
N GLY A 83 -4.84 9.75 2.26
CA GLY A 83 -4.51 8.60 1.41
C GLY A 83 -3.48 8.93 0.32
N ALA A 84 -3.55 10.12 -0.27
CA ALA A 84 -2.58 10.57 -1.27
C ALA A 84 -1.18 10.73 -0.65
N ILE A 85 -1.09 11.36 0.53
CA ILE A 85 0.17 11.52 1.27
C ILE A 85 0.75 10.15 1.64
N ALA A 86 -0.08 9.26 2.18
CA ALA A 86 0.34 7.92 2.56
C ALA A 86 0.89 7.11 1.37
N PHE A 87 0.21 7.21 0.21
CA PHE A 87 0.65 6.56 -1.02
C PHE A 87 2.00 7.09 -1.52
N ASP A 88 2.19 8.41 -1.55
CA ASP A 88 3.46 9.01 -1.96
C ASP A 88 4.60 8.62 -1.02
N GLU A 89 4.38 8.61 0.30
CA GLU A 89 5.37 8.13 1.26
C GLU A 89 5.71 6.65 1.07
N PHE A 90 4.72 5.81 0.74
CA PHE A 90 4.94 4.39 0.47
C PHE A 90 5.70 4.14 -0.84
N LEU A 91 5.50 4.98 -1.85
CA LEU A 91 6.33 4.97 -3.05
C LEU A 91 7.80 5.19 -2.71
N HIS A 92 8.11 6.18 -1.87
CA HIS A 92 9.49 6.47 -1.44
C HIS A 92 10.09 5.36 -0.58
N MET A 93 9.28 4.61 0.18
CA MET A 93 9.77 3.45 0.94
C MET A 93 10.11 2.25 0.06
N ALA A 94 9.38 2.08 -1.05
CA ALA A 94 9.57 0.98 -1.98
C ALA A 94 10.60 1.29 -3.08
N GLU A 95 11.08 2.53 -3.18
CA GLU A 95 12.18 2.85 -4.07
C GLU A 95 13.40 1.99 -3.72
N PRO A 96 13.98 1.26 -4.69
CA PRO A 96 15.15 0.44 -4.42
C PRO A 96 16.25 1.36 -3.88
N VAL A 97 16.73 1.07 -2.68
CA VAL A 97 17.96 1.68 -2.16
C VAL A 97 19.06 1.29 -3.13
N VAL A 98 19.43 2.20 -4.03
CA VAL A 98 20.54 2.04 -4.97
C VAL A 98 21.80 1.86 -4.12
N GLY A 99 22.18 0.60 -3.86
CA GLY A 99 23.44 0.29 -3.18
C GLY A 99 23.49 -0.87 -2.19
N ARG A 100 22.44 -1.69 -1.98
CA ARG A 100 22.58 -2.88 -1.12
C ARG A 100 22.67 -4.16 -1.95
N PRO A 101 23.84 -4.80 -2.08
CA PRO A 101 23.88 -6.16 -2.58
C PRO A 101 23.14 -7.06 -1.59
N HIS A 102 22.14 -7.80 -2.07
CA HIS A 102 21.51 -8.88 -1.32
C HIS A 102 22.60 -9.88 -0.94
N ASN A 103 23.03 -9.86 0.32
CA ASN A 103 23.88 -10.91 0.87
C ASN A 103 23.03 -12.18 0.99
N LYS A 104 23.13 -13.02 -0.04
CA LYS A 104 22.67 -14.41 0.00
C LYS A 104 23.31 -15.11 1.21
N PRO A 105 22.54 -15.78 2.09
CA PRO A 105 23.15 -16.56 3.17
C PRO A 105 23.98 -17.72 2.56
N PRO A 106 25.12 -18.08 3.15
CA PRO A 106 25.95 -19.17 2.65
C PRO A 106 25.18 -20.49 2.77
N VAL A 107 25.07 -21.20 1.65
CA VAL A 107 24.59 -22.59 1.61
C VAL A 107 25.63 -23.42 2.35
N HIS A 108 25.30 -23.88 3.55
CA HIS A 108 26.03 -24.97 4.19
C HIS A 108 25.76 -26.24 3.37
N GLY A 109 26.78 -26.71 2.65
CA GLY A 109 26.77 -28.04 2.03
C GLY A 109 26.72 -29.14 3.11
N PRO A 110 26.18 -30.33 2.78
CA PRO A 110 26.08 -31.42 3.73
C PRO A 110 27.46 -32.02 4.05
N PRO A 111 27.67 -32.57 5.26
CA PRO A 111 28.92 -33.21 5.64
C PRO A 111 29.07 -34.59 4.97
N ASP A 112 30.32 -34.92 4.62
CA ASP A 112 30.79 -36.25 4.19
C ASP A 112 30.65 -37.32 5.30
#